data_AF-A0A2K3M5G3-F1
#
_entry.id   AF-A0A2K3M5G3-F1
#
_cell.length_a   1.000
_cell.length_b   1.000
_cell.length_c   1.000
_cell.angle_alpha   90.00
_cell.angle_beta   90.00
_cell.angle_gamma   90.00
#
_symmetry.space_group_name_H-M   'P 1'
#
loop_
_entity.id
_entity.type
_entity.pdbx_description
1 polymer ?
#
loop_
_entity_poly.entity_id
_entity_poly.type
_entity_poly.pdbx_seq_one_letter_code
_entity_poly.pdbx_strand_id
1 'polypeptide(L)'
;MFDIRVVCINDDNKEVDDSPIEQVRLTVPITDDPTQPVLTFRTWTIAQIVSLPLGKLMAATLPTTIYKVPFTPWSFTLNPGPFNLKEHALITIFANCGANTAYAISIITIVKVFYHRSINPFAAFLLAQTTQMLGYGWAGIFRKFLVDSPYMWWPSNLVQVSLFRAFHEKEKRPKGGNTRLQFFFLIFVASFAYYIVPGYFFQSISTISVVCLIWKNSVTAQQIGSGMKGLGIGSFTLDWNTVAGFLGSP
;
A
#
# COMPACT_ATOMS: atom_id res chain seq x y z
N MET A 1 -19.87 11.93 -6.53
CA MET A 1 -19.25 12.66 -7.65
C MET A 1 -18.09 13.42 -7.04
N PHE A 2 -16.87 12.89 -7.15
CA PHE A 2 -15.67 13.48 -6.55
C PHE A 2 -15.26 14.68 -7.41
N ASP A 3 -15.77 15.86 -7.07
CA ASP A 3 -15.33 17.11 -7.65
C ASP A 3 -14.12 17.60 -6.84
N ILE A 4 -12.91 17.28 -7.32
CA ILE A 4 -11.69 17.90 -6.83
C ILE A 4 -11.66 19.29 -7.45
N ARG A 5 -12.14 20.29 -6.72
CA ARG A 5 -11.96 21.70 -7.10
C ARG A 5 -10.47 22.03 -7.04
N VAL A 6 -9.82 21.93 -8.19
CA VAL A 6 -8.53 22.60 -8.42
C VAL A 6 -8.83 24.10 -8.48
N VAL A 7 -8.37 24.84 -7.48
CA VAL A 7 -8.34 26.31 -7.57
C VAL A 7 -7.24 26.68 -8.57
N CYS A 8 -7.63 26.89 -9.82
CA CYS A 8 -6.82 27.62 -10.77
C CYS A 8 -7.08 29.12 -10.58
N ILE A 9 -6.05 29.89 -10.20
CA ILE A 9 -5.97 31.32 -10.53
C ILE A 9 -4.81 31.45 -11.52
N ASN A 10 -5.11 31.78 -12.77
CA ASN A 10 -4.12 32.25 -13.73
C ASN A 10 -4.01 33.76 -13.58
N ASP A 11 -2.85 34.24 -13.13
CA ASP A 11 -2.23 35.50 -13.55
C ASP A 11 -0.77 35.47 -13.04
N ASP A 12 0.19 35.34 -13.95
CA ASP A 12 1.65 35.62 -13.87
C ASP A 12 2.40 35.62 -12.52
N ASN A 13 2.03 34.75 -11.57
CA ASN A 13 2.76 34.46 -10.32
C ASN A 13 2.18 33.19 -9.65
N LYS A 14 2.26 32.03 -10.31
CA LYS A 14 1.89 30.76 -9.64
C LYS A 14 3.07 30.25 -8.83
N GLU A 15 2.94 30.27 -7.50
CA GLU A 15 3.63 29.30 -6.65
C GLU A 15 3.27 27.91 -7.19
N VAL A 16 4.23 27.27 -7.84
CA VAL A 16 4.16 25.84 -8.11
C VAL A 16 4.14 25.20 -6.74
N ASP A 17 3.06 24.50 -6.42
CA ASP A 17 2.89 23.74 -5.18
C ASP A 17 3.83 22.52 -5.21
N ASP A 18 5.12 22.80 -5.16
CA ASP A 18 6.20 21.84 -5.27
C ASP A 18 6.55 21.37 -3.86
N SER A 19 6.52 20.06 -3.64
CA SER A 19 6.93 19.51 -2.37
C SER A 19 8.40 19.91 -2.10
N PRO A 20 8.75 20.35 -0.89
CA PRO A 20 10.13 20.71 -0.55
C PRO A 20 11.09 19.50 -0.55
N ILE A 21 10.56 18.30 -0.77
CA ILE A 21 11.25 17.01 -0.68
C ILE A 21 11.51 16.51 -2.09
N GLU A 22 12.80 16.39 -2.43
CA GLU A 22 13.22 16.00 -3.78
C GLU A 22 12.67 14.63 -4.20
N GLN A 23 12.61 13.66 -3.28
CA GLN A 23 12.08 12.33 -3.61
C GLN A 23 10.61 12.40 -4.03
N VAL A 24 9.79 13.23 -3.37
CA VAL A 24 8.38 13.40 -3.70
C VAL A 24 8.24 14.08 -5.07
N ARG A 25 9.02 15.14 -5.31
CA ARG A 25 9.02 15.86 -6.60
C ARG A 25 9.41 14.97 -7.78
N LEU A 26 10.38 14.08 -7.59
CA LEU A 26 10.80 13.16 -8.64
C LEU A 26 9.79 12.01 -8.85
N THR A 27 8.99 11.67 -7.83
CA THR A 27 8.09 10.52 -7.84
C THR A 27 6.61 10.85 -8.06
N VAL A 28 6.16 12.08 -7.88
CA VAL A 28 4.75 12.46 -8.06
C VAL A 28 4.64 13.63 -9.05
N PRO A 29 3.82 13.53 -10.12
CA PRO A 29 3.57 14.66 -10.99
C PRO A 29 2.71 15.71 -10.27
N ILE A 30 3.02 16.98 -10.49
CA ILE A 30 2.30 18.14 -9.90
C ILE A 30 0.88 18.28 -10.49
N THR A 31 0.61 17.66 -11.64
CA THR A 31 -0.67 17.75 -12.36
C THR A 31 -1.43 16.43 -12.35
N ASP A 32 -2.72 16.49 -11.99
CA ASP A 32 -3.65 15.36 -12.12
C ASP A 32 -4.54 15.51 -13.36
N ASP A 33 -4.74 14.41 -14.10
CA ASP A 33 -5.61 14.36 -15.29
C ASP A 33 -6.99 13.77 -14.92
N PRO A 34 -8.06 14.58 -14.84
CA PRO A 34 -9.38 14.13 -14.39
C PRO A 34 -10.11 13.27 -15.42
N THR A 35 -9.60 13.16 -16.66
CA THR A 35 -10.27 12.41 -17.73
C THR A 35 -10.02 10.90 -17.64
N GLN A 36 -9.06 10.47 -16.84
CA GLN A 36 -8.68 9.05 -16.72
C GLN A 36 -9.71 8.28 -15.88
N PRO A 37 -10.24 7.14 -16.38
CA PRO A 37 -11.21 6.34 -15.64
C PRO A 37 -10.55 5.69 -14.42
N VAL A 38 -11.17 5.80 -13.25
CA VAL A 38 -10.63 5.24 -11.99
C VAL A 38 -11.45 4.03 -11.51
N LEU A 39 -12.78 4.15 -11.60
CA LEU A 39 -13.75 3.17 -11.11
C LEU A 39 -14.24 2.29 -12.27
N THR A 40 -13.45 1.31 -12.68
CA THR A 40 -13.87 0.34 -13.70
C THR A 40 -14.20 -1.01 -13.07
N PHE A 41 -14.88 -1.87 -13.83
CA PHE A 41 -15.26 -3.22 -13.35
C PHE A 41 -14.04 -4.03 -12.88
N ARG A 42 -12.87 -3.80 -13.49
CA ARG A 42 -11.60 -4.43 -13.11
C ARG A 42 -11.18 -4.09 -11.68
N THR A 43 -11.53 -2.88 -11.24
CA THR A 43 -11.19 -2.40 -9.90
C THR A 43 -11.77 -3.27 -8.79
N TRP A 44 -12.94 -3.85 -9.03
CA TRP A 44 -13.67 -4.66 -8.04
C TRP A 44 -13.20 -6.12 -7.95
N THR A 45 -12.38 -6.59 -8.90
CA THR A 45 -12.10 -8.03 -9.08
C THR A 45 -10.65 -8.44 -8.83
N ILE A 46 -9.74 -7.50 -8.58
CA ILE A 46 -8.29 -7.75 -8.60
C ILE A 46 -7.63 -7.61 -7.21
N ALA A 47 -6.63 -8.47 -6.93
CA ALA A 47 -5.71 -8.36 -5.78
C ALA A 47 -4.25 -8.06 -6.21
N GLN A 48 -3.46 -7.50 -5.28
CA GLN A 48 -2.29 -6.63 -5.51
C GLN A 48 -1.11 -7.17 -6.34
N ILE A 49 -0.72 -8.45 -6.22
CA ILE A 49 0.52 -8.92 -6.86
C ILE A 49 0.26 -9.48 -8.28
N VAL A 50 -0.98 -9.86 -8.56
CA VAL A 50 -1.40 -10.42 -9.86
C VAL A 50 -2.07 -9.34 -10.74
N SER A 51 -2.25 -8.13 -10.20
CA SER A 51 -3.05 -7.06 -10.79
C SER A 51 -2.56 -6.55 -12.14
N LEU A 52 -1.25 -6.45 -12.34
CA LEU A 52 -0.69 -5.92 -13.58
C LEU A 52 -0.78 -6.92 -14.75
N PRO A 53 -0.30 -8.17 -14.63
CA PRO A 53 -0.42 -9.14 -15.71
C PRO A 53 -1.89 -9.52 -15.96
N LEU A 54 -2.68 -9.72 -14.89
CA LEU A 54 -4.09 -10.04 -15.02
C LEU A 54 -4.91 -8.84 -15.51
N GLY A 55 -4.62 -7.62 -15.07
CA GLY A 55 -5.26 -6.41 -15.56
C GLY A 55 -4.99 -6.14 -17.04
N LYS A 56 -3.76 -6.38 -17.52
CA LYS A 56 -3.42 -6.31 -18.95
C LYS A 56 -4.05 -7.44 -19.76
N LEU A 57 -4.06 -8.66 -19.23
CA LEU A 57 -4.69 -9.81 -19.88
C LEU A 57 -6.20 -9.59 -19.99
N MET A 58 -6.85 -9.14 -18.91
CA MET A 58 -8.28 -8.84 -18.87
C MET A 58 -8.63 -7.60 -19.70
N ALA A 59 -7.72 -6.63 -19.85
CA ALA A 59 -7.88 -5.55 -20.82
C ALA A 59 -7.82 -6.02 -22.28
N ALA A 60 -7.09 -7.10 -22.55
CA ALA A 60 -7.02 -7.72 -23.87
C ALA A 60 -8.18 -8.70 -24.13
N THR A 61 -8.76 -9.33 -23.10
CA THR A 61 -9.81 -10.34 -23.26
C THR A 61 -11.23 -9.84 -23.02
N LEU A 62 -11.44 -8.76 -22.26
CA LEU A 62 -12.78 -8.20 -22.02
C LEU A 62 -13.30 -7.45 -23.26
N PRO A 63 -14.53 -7.74 -23.70
CA PRO A 63 -15.13 -7.05 -24.84
C PRO A 63 -15.40 -5.58 -24.51
N THR A 64 -15.10 -4.70 -25.46
CA THR A 64 -15.35 -3.25 -25.43
C THR A 64 -16.80 -2.87 -25.74
N THR A 65 -17.70 -3.86 -25.82
CA THR A 65 -19.10 -3.64 -26.13
C THR A 65 -19.81 -2.84 -25.05
N ILE A 66 -20.47 -1.76 -25.47
CA ILE A 66 -21.31 -0.92 -24.61
C ILE A 66 -22.64 -1.65 -24.41
N TYR A 67 -22.86 -2.17 -23.20
CA TYR A 67 -24.11 -2.79 -22.82
C TYR A 67 -25.08 -1.70 -22.35
N LYS A 68 -26.11 -1.45 -23.15
CA LYS A 68 -27.24 -0.60 -22.76
C LYS A 68 -28.21 -1.45 -21.95
N VAL A 69 -28.47 -1.06 -20.70
CA VAL A 69 -29.39 -1.80 -19.85
C VAL A 69 -30.82 -1.57 -20.37
N PRO A 70 -31.61 -2.62 -20.64
CA PRO A 70 -33.02 -2.44 -21.03
C PRO A 70 -33.75 -1.64 -19.93
N PHE A 71 -34.57 -0.65 -20.32
CA PHE A 71 -35.35 0.22 -19.43
C PHE A 71 -34.62 1.33 -18.63
N THR A 72 -33.32 1.54 -18.80
CA THR A 72 -32.64 2.73 -18.20
C THR A 72 -31.77 3.45 -19.23
N PRO A 73 -31.49 4.76 -19.08
CA PRO A 73 -30.51 5.48 -19.92
C PRO A 73 -29.06 5.07 -19.60
N TRP A 74 -28.86 4.06 -18.75
CA TRP A 74 -27.56 3.63 -18.31
C TRP A 74 -26.92 2.71 -19.35
N SER A 75 -25.72 3.11 -19.77
CA SER A 75 -24.85 2.32 -20.62
C SER A 75 -23.57 2.06 -19.85
N PHE A 76 -23.18 0.80 -19.74
CA PHE A 76 -21.95 0.41 -19.07
C PHE A 76 -21.04 -0.32 -20.06
N THR A 77 -19.75 -0.05 -19.95
CA THR A 77 -18.71 -0.79 -20.67
C THR A 77 -17.87 -1.54 -19.65
N LEU A 78 -17.59 -2.81 -19.94
CA LEU A 78 -16.69 -3.64 -19.13
C LEU A 78 -15.21 -3.28 -19.37
N ASN A 79 -14.92 -2.58 -20.48
CA ASN A 79 -13.58 -2.18 -20.90
C ASN A 79 -13.63 -0.76 -21.50
N PRO A 80 -13.63 0.29 -20.67
CA PRO A 80 -13.63 1.68 -21.16
C PRO A 80 -12.27 2.11 -21.74
N GLY A 81 -11.18 1.39 -21.46
CA GLY A 81 -9.85 1.78 -21.91
C GLY A 81 -8.70 0.90 -21.42
N PRO A 82 -7.46 1.25 -21.82
CA PRO A 82 -6.25 0.54 -21.39
C PRO A 82 -6.05 0.69 -19.88
N PHE A 83 -5.52 -0.36 -19.25
CA PHE A 83 -5.28 -0.38 -17.80
C PHE A 83 -4.33 0.76 -17.40
N ASN A 84 -4.80 1.65 -16.53
CA ASN A 84 -4.08 2.86 -16.17
C ASN A 84 -3.52 2.82 -14.73
N LEU A 85 -2.72 3.81 -14.39
CA LEU A 85 -2.09 3.96 -13.07
C LEU A 85 -3.14 4.10 -11.95
N LYS A 86 -4.22 4.85 -12.21
CA LYS A 86 -5.27 5.17 -11.23
C LYS A 86 -6.13 3.97 -10.87
N GLU A 87 -6.49 3.14 -11.85
CA GLU A 87 -7.17 1.85 -11.66
C GLU A 87 -6.31 0.93 -10.81
N HIS A 88 -5.00 0.84 -11.12
CA HIS A 88 -4.07 0.02 -10.34
C HIS A 88 -3.94 0.50 -8.89
N ALA A 89 -3.82 1.80 -8.67
CA ALA A 89 -3.78 2.37 -7.33
C ALA A 89 -5.09 2.09 -6.56
N LEU A 90 -6.25 2.28 -7.19
CA LEU A 90 -7.54 2.06 -6.54
C LEU A 90 -7.78 0.58 -6.19
N ILE A 91 -7.40 -0.35 -7.08
CA ILE A 91 -7.41 -1.80 -6.80
C ILE A 91 -6.60 -2.11 -5.54
N THR A 92 -5.41 -1.52 -5.45
CA THR A 92 -4.50 -1.78 -4.33
C THR A 92 -5.08 -1.30 -3.01
N ILE A 93 -5.75 -0.15 -3.01
CA ILE A 93 -6.46 0.38 -1.84
C ILE A 93 -7.56 -0.58 -1.40
N PHE A 94 -8.42 -1.04 -2.32
CA PHE A 94 -9.49 -1.99 -1.98
C PHE A 94 -8.94 -3.32 -1.43
N ALA A 95 -7.89 -3.85 -2.04
CA ALA A 95 -7.24 -5.07 -1.57
C ALA A 95 -6.62 -4.90 -0.17
N ASN A 96 -5.97 -3.75 0.11
CA ASN A 96 -5.45 -3.44 1.45
C ASN A 96 -6.57 -3.33 2.49
N CYS A 97 -7.70 -2.71 2.14
CA CYS A 97 -8.85 -2.63 3.02
C CYS A 97 -9.43 -4.02 3.34
N GLY A 98 -9.38 -4.96 2.40
CA GLY A 98 -9.84 -6.34 2.62
C GLY A 98 -8.86 -7.23 3.40
N ALA A 99 -7.56 -6.93 3.34
CA ALA A 99 -6.53 -7.71 4.03
C ALA A 99 -6.48 -7.43 5.55
N ASN A 100 -6.99 -6.27 5.99
CA ASN A 100 -6.96 -5.85 7.38
C ASN A 100 -8.30 -6.11 8.08
N THR A 101 -8.23 -6.56 9.34
CA THR A 101 -9.43 -6.82 10.15
C THR A 101 -9.96 -5.52 10.76
N ALA A 102 -11.28 -5.29 10.66
CA ALA A 102 -11.92 -4.13 11.28
C ALA A 102 -11.80 -4.18 12.81
N TYR A 103 -11.40 -3.06 13.43
CA TYR A 103 -11.20 -2.99 14.89
C TYR A 103 -12.43 -3.41 15.71
N ALA A 104 -13.64 -3.11 15.21
CA ALA A 104 -14.89 -3.52 15.85
C ALA A 104 -15.03 -5.04 16.00
N ILE A 105 -14.40 -5.84 15.13
CA ILE A 105 -14.40 -7.31 15.23
C ILE A 105 -13.70 -7.76 16.52
N SER A 106 -12.64 -7.08 16.95
CA SER A 106 -11.96 -7.37 18.22
C SER A 106 -12.90 -7.19 19.41
N ILE A 107 -13.71 -6.12 19.41
CA ILE A 107 -14.73 -5.87 20.45
C ILE A 107 -15.76 -7.00 20.48
N ILE A 108 -16.30 -7.36 19.31
CA ILE A 108 -17.31 -8.43 19.18
C ILE A 108 -16.72 -9.78 19.64
N THR A 109 -15.45 -10.04 19.30
CA THR A 109 -14.73 -11.26 19.69
C THR A 109 -14.57 -11.33 21.20
N ILE A 110 -14.19 -10.23 21.86
CA ILE A 110 -14.06 -10.18 23.32
C ILE A 110 -15.40 -10.48 24.00
N VAL A 111 -16.51 -9.88 23.54
CA VAL A 111 -17.84 -10.14 24.12
C VAL A 111 -18.28 -11.60 23.95
N LYS A 112 -17.98 -12.21 22.80
CA LYS A 112 -18.31 -13.62 22.57
C LYS A 112 -17.44 -14.59 23.36
N VAL A 113 -16.13 -14.34 23.44
CA VAL A 113 -15.14 -15.26 24.02
C VAL A 113 -15.04 -15.12 25.53
N PHE A 114 -14.98 -13.89 26.07
CA PHE A 114 -14.78 -13.65 27.50
C PHE A 114 -16.09 -13.48 28.27
N TYR A 115 -17.10 -12.85 27.68
CA TYR A 115 -18.37 -12.58 28.35
C TYR A 115 -19.47 -13.59 28.00
N HIS A 116 -19.15 -14.59 27.17
CA HIS A 116 -20.04 -15.67 26.73
C HIS A 116 -21.44 -15.19 26.28
N ARG A 117 -21.52 -13.97 25.72
CA ARG A 117 -22.80 -13.36 25.33
C ARG A 117 -22.94 -13.38 23.81
N SER A 118 -24.07 -13.87 23.33
CA SER A 118 -24.42 -13.81 21.91
C SER A 118 -24.91 -12.41 21.55
N ILE A 119 -24.20 -11.74 20.64
CA ILE A 119 -24.65 -10.50 20.01
C ILE A 119 -25.38 -10.88 18.71
N ASN A 120 -26.49 -10.20 18.42
CA ASN A 120 -27.19 -10.34 17.14
C ASN A 120 -26.22 -9.97 15.98
N PRO A 121 -26.02 -10.83 14.97
CA PRO A 121 -25.12 -10.57 13.85
C PRO A 121 -25.36 -9.23 13.15
N PHE A 122 -26.62 -8.79 13.08
CA PHE A 122 -26.96 -7.50 12.47
C PHE A 122 -26.47 -6.31 13.30
N ALA A 123 -26.62 -6.39 14.64
CA ALA A 123 -26.09 -5.37 15.53
C ALA A 123 -24.55 -5.33 15.49
N ALA A 124 -23.90 -6.49 15.38
CA ALA A 124 -22.46 -6.59 15.18
C ALA A 124 -22.01 -5.96 13.85
N PHE A 125 -22.75 -6.20 12.77
CA PHE A 125 -22.49 -5.58 11.47
C PHE A 125 -22.66 -4.05 11.51
N LEU A 126 -23.74 -3.55 12.12
CA LEU A 126 -23.95 -2.10 12.27
C LEU A 126 -22.87 -1.44 13.12
N LEU A 127 -22.41 -2.10 14.19
CA LEU A 127 -21.29 -1.62 14.99
C LEU A 127 -20.00 -1.55 14.15
N ALA A 128 -19.72 -2.59 13.35
CA ALA A 128 -18.57 -2.59 12.45
C ALA A 128 -18.68 -1.51 11.37
N GLN A 129 -19.86 -1.29 10.79
CA GLN A 129 -20.05 -0.29 9.74
C GLN A 129 -19.92 1.14 10.28
N THR A 130 -20.53 1.44 11.42
CA THR A 130 -20.52 2.80 12.00
C THR A 130 -19.12 3.24 12.41
N THR A 131 -18.32 2.33 13.00
CA THR A 131 -16.92 2.61 13.36
C THR A 131 -16.06 2.94 12.13
N GLN A 132 -16.28 2.24 11.00
CA GLN A 132 -15.57 2.54 9.76
C GLN A 132 -16.02 3.86 9.12
N MET A 133 -17.33 4.13 9.10
CA MET A 133 -17.85 5.39 8.56
C MET A 133 -17.35 6.61 9.35
N LEU A 134 -17.23 6.48 10.68
CA LEU A 134 -16.65 7.51 11.52
C LEU A 134 -15.18 7.76 11.15
N GLY A 135 -14.37 6.71 11.00
CA GLY A 135 -12.96 6.83 10.62
C GLY A 135 -12.76 7.53 9.28
N TYR A 136 -13.48 7.09 8.24
CA TYR A 136 -13.42 7.72 6.92
C TYR A 136 -13.99 9.15 6.92
N GLY A 137 -14.99 9.44 7.76
CA GLY A 137 -15.53 10.78 7.96
C GLY A 137 -14.48 11.76 8.49
N TRP A 138 -13.74 11.36 9.52
CA TRP A 138 -12.62 12.15 10.05
C TRP A 138 -11.48 12.33 9.04
N ALA A 139 -11.13 11.28 8.30
CA ALA A 139 -10.13 11.37 7.23
C ALA A 139 -10.54 12.39 6.14
N GLY A 140 -11.84 12.46 5.81
CA GLY A 140 -12.38 13.45 4.87
C GLY A 140 -12.24 14.88 5.37
N ILE A 141 -12.52 15.14 6.65
CA ILE A 141 -12.38 16.48 7.26
C ILE A 141 -10.92 16.94 7.24
N PHE A 142 -9.99 16.05 7.54
CA PHE A 142 -8.56 16.36 7.58
C PHE A 142 -7.85 16.32 6.23
N ARG A 143 -8.54 15.95 5.14
CA ARG A 143 -7.94 15.87 3.79
C ARG A 143 -7.19 17.14 3.40
N LYS A 144 -7.78 18.31 3.65
CA LYS A 144 -7.17 19.60 3.31
C LYS A 144 -5.82 19.84 4.00
N PHE A 145 -5.64 19.29 5.19
CA PHE A 145 -4.42 19.48 5.98
C PHE A 145 -3.40 18.36 5.76
N LEU A 146 -3.86 17.13 5.57
CA LEU A 146 -3.01 15.93 5.51
C LEU A 146 -2.63 15.50 4.09
N VAL A 147 -3.40 15.91 3.08
CA VAL A 147 -3.24 15.47 1.69
C VAL A 147 -2.97 16.64 0.77
N ASP A 148 -3.73 17.73 0.90
CA ASP A 148 -3.59 18.88 -0.01
C ASP A 148 -2.40 19.80 0.36
N SER A 149 -1.72 19.55 1.48
CA SER A 149 -0.54 20.34 1.91
C SER A 149 0.76 19.74 1.35
N PRO A 150 1.60 20.50 0.62
CA PRO A 150 2.85 20.01 0.02
C PRO A 150 3.92 19.65 1.05
N TYR A 151 3.82 20.18 2.27
CA TYR A 151 4.75 19.92 3.37
C TYR A 151 4.46 18.59 4.07
N MET A 152 3.26 18.04 3.89
CA MET A 152 2.86 16.78 4.50
C MET A 152 3.09 15.64 3.50
N TRP A 153 3.99 14.71 3.84
CA TRP A 153 4.30 13.56 2.99
C TRP A 153 4.28 12.26 3.79
N TRP A 154 4.03 11.16 3.07
CA TRP A 154 3.83 9.84 3.65
C TRP A 154 4.85 8.85 3.06
N PRO A 155 6.03 8.67 3.70
CA PRO A 155 7.13 7.86 3.16
C PRO A 155 6.71 6.44 2.75
N SER A 156 5.91 5.78 3.59
CA SER A 156 5.38 4.43 3.34
C SER A 156 4.58 4.34 2.03
N ASN A 157 3.81 5.38 1.69
CA ASN A 157 3.03 5.42 0.45
C ASN A 157 3.91 5.75 -0.77
N LEU A 158 5.02 6.47 -0.58
CA LEU A 158 5.94 6.84 -1.66
C LEU A 158 6.52 5.59 -2.35
N VAL A 159 6.82 4.56 -1.56
CA VAL A 159 7.33 3.28 -2.07
C VAL A 159 6.30 2.65 -3.03
N GLN A 160 5.02 2.64 -2.65
CA GLN A 160 3.94 2.12 -3.51
C GLN A 160 3.77 2.96 -4.78
N VAL A 161 3.83 4.29 -4.67
CA VAL A 161 3.74 5.19 -5.83
C VAL A 161 4.90 4.95 -6.80
N SER A 162 6.12 4.81 -6.29
CA SER A 162 7.31 4.52 -7.10
C SER A 162 7.17 3.20 -7.88
N LEU A 163 6.59 2.18 -7.23
CA LEU A 163 6.33 0.89 -7.84
C LEU A 163 5.29 0.99 -8.96
N PHE A 164 4.18 1.70 -8.72
CA PHE A 164 3.16 1.89 -9.74
C PHE A 164 3.71 2.61 -10.97
N ARG A 165 4.56 3.61 -10.77
CA ARG A 165 5.24 4.32 -11.86
C ARG A 165 6.19 3.40 -12.63
N ALA A 166 6.99 2.60 -11.94
CA ALA A 166 7.89 1.65 -12.58
C ALA A 166 7.16 0.66 -13.52
N PHE A 167 5.90 0.31 -13.21
CA PHE A 167 5.11 -0.60 -14.03
C PHE A 167 4.33 0.04 -15.18
N HIS A 168 3.93 1.31 -15.05
CA HIS A 168 3.06 1.99 -16.01
C HIS A 168 3.77 3.01 -16.89
N GLU A 169 4.90 3.58 -16.45
CA GLU A 169 5.67 4.51 -17.27
C GLU A 169 6.41 3.80 -18.40
N LYS A 170 6.18 4.27 -19.63
CA LYS A 170 6.94 3.81 -20.80
C LYS A 170 8.33 4.43 -20.75
N GLU A 171 9.32 3.64 -20.36
CA GLU A 171 10.69 4.12 -20.25
C GLU A 171 11.39 4.19 -21.61
N LYS A 172 12.04 5.32 -21.89
CA LYS A 172 12.96 5.47 -23.02
C LYS A 172 14.31 4.91 -22.60
N ARG A 173 14.71 3.76 -23.15
CA ARG A 173 15.93 3.04 -22.77
C ARG A 173 17.15 3.97 -22.81
N PRO A 174 17.83 4.24 -21.68
CA PRO A 174 19.09 4.97 -21.69
C PRO A 174 20.14 4.11 -22.41
N LYS A 175 20.96 4.73 -23.28
CA LYS A 175 22.01 4.02 -24.01
C LYS A 175 23.01 3.44 -23.01
N GLY A 176 23.04 2.11 -22.88
CA GLY A 176 23.98 1.37 -22.02
C GLY A 176 23.47 0.98 -20.62
N GLY A 177 22.22 1.31 -20.25
CA GLY A 177 21.64 0.96 -18.93
C GLY A 177 20.60 -0.17 -18.99
N ASN A 178 20.31 -0.75 -17.81
CA ASN A 178 19.14 -1.62 -17.61
C ASN A 178 17.86 -0.79 -17.56
N THR A 179 16.73 -1.34 -18.01
CA THR A 179 15.43 -0.70 -17.78
C THR A 179 15.04 -0.79 -16.31
N ARG A 180 14.24 0.17 -15.80
CA ARG A 180 13.66 0.15 -14.45
C ARG A 180 12.99 -1.17 -14.14
N LEU A 181 12.27 -1.74 -15.12
CA LEU A 181 11.60 -3.03 -14.96
C LEU A 181 12.61 -4.19 -14.84
N GLN A 182 13.70 -4.19 -15.62
CA GLN A 182 14.75 -5.21 -15.49
C GLN A 182 15.50 -5.10 -14.16
N PHE A 183 15.78 -3.89 -13.70
CA PHE A 183 16.37 -3.64 -12.40
C PHE A 183 15.44 -4.08 -11.26
N PHE A 184 14.14 -3.78 -11.36
CA PHE A 184 13.14 -4.26 -10.42
C PHE A 184 13.12 -5.78 -10.33
N PHE A 185 13.09 -6.49 -11.46
CA PHE A 185 13.09 -7.96 -11.45
C PHE A 185 14.40 -8.54 -10.93
N LEU A 186 15.55 -7.92 -11.24
CA LEU A 186 16.84 -8.32 -10.69
C LEU A 186 16.84 -8.25 -9.17
N ILE A 187 16.43 -7.12 -8.60
CA ILE A 187 16.34 -6.95 -7.14
C ILE A 187 15.28 -7.89 -6.56
N PHE A 188 14.12 -8.02 -7.19
CA PHE A 188 13.06 -8.92 -6.73
C PHE A 188 13.55 -10.36 -6.58
N VAL A 189 14.25 -10.89 -7.59
CA VAL A 189 14.82 -12.25 -7.56
C VAL A 189 15.95 -12.35 -6.54
N ALA A 190 16.83 -11.34 -6.47
CA ALA A 190 17.93 -11.31 -5.51
C ALA A 190 17.43 -11.28 -4.05
N SER A 191 16.43 -10.44 -3.76
CA SER A 191 15.79 -10.36 -2.44
C SER A 191 15.04 -11.66 -2.11
N PHE A 192 14.31 -12.24 -3.07
CA PHE A 192 13.64 -13.54 -2.89
C PHE A 192 14.65 -14.64 -2.52
N ALA A 193 15.76 -14.73 -3.24
CA ALA A 193 16.84 -15.67 -2.95
C ALA A 193 17.49 -15.39 -1.58
N TYR A 194 17.70 -14.11 -1.25
CA TYR A 194 18.29 -13.72 0.04
C TYR A 194 17.40 -14.13 1.21
N TYR A 195 16.08 -13.94 1.15
CA TYR A 195 15.17 -14.27 2.27
C TYR A 195 15.14 -15.76 2.64
N ILE A 196 15.55 -16.66 1.73
CA ILE A 196 15.71 -18.09 2.05
C ILE A 196 16.84 -18.29 3.07
N VAL A 197 17.88 -17.45 3.04
CA VAL A 197 19.05 -17.57 3.92
C VAL A 197 18.70 -17.35 5.40
N PRO A 198 18.16 -16.20 5.85
CA PRO A 198 17.75 -16.03 7.23
C PRO A 198 16.50 -16.84 7.58
N GLY A 199 15.63 -17.17 6.61
CA GLY A 199 14.40 -17.92 6.89
C GLY A 199 14.62 -19.41 7.16
N TYR A 200 15.52 -20.06 6.41
CA TYR A 200 15.68 -21.51 6.41
C TYR A 200 17.07 -21.98 6.83
N PHE A 201 18.14 -21.41 6.26
CA PHE A 201 19.50 -21.93 6.47
C PHE A 201 20.16 -21.39 7.76
N PHE A 202 20.03 -20.10 8.03
CA PHE A 202 20.74 -19.42 9.11
C PHE A 202 19.82 -18.44 9.86
N GLN A 203 18.89 -19.00 10.61
CA GLN A 203 17.95 -18.22 11.43
C GLN A 203 18.63 -17.30 12.45
N SER A 204 19.85 -17.63 12.90
CA SER A 204 20.61 -16.79 13.83
C SER A 204 21.00 -15.41 13.25
N ILE A 205 21.04 -15.27 11.92
CA ILE A 205 21.36 -14.00 11.25
C ILE A 205 20.21 -12.97 11.39
N SER A 206 18.99 -13.45 11.63
CA SER A 206 17.83 -12.59 11.88
C SER A 206 17.98 -11.76 13.17
N THR A 207 18.67 -12.28 14.20
CA THR A 207 18.89 -11.55 15.46
C THR A 207 20.24 -11.91 16.07
N ILE A 208 21.28 -11.20 15.63
CA ILE A 208 22.65 -11.33 16.15
C ILE A 208 22.79 -10.38 17.36
N SER A 209 22.73 -10.93 18.58
CA SER A 209 23.00 -10.16 19.79
C SER A 209 24.45 -10.28 20.25
N VAL A 210 25.20 -9.17 20.19
CA VAL A 210 26.59 -9.12 20.68
C VAL A 210 26.65 -9.42 22.18
N VAL A 211 25.68 -8.94 22.94
CA VAL A 211 25.59 -9.17 24.39
C VAL A 211 25.35 -10.66 24.70
N CYS A 212 24.47 -11.33 23.94
CA CYS A 212 24.25 -12.77 24.09
C CYS A 212 25.44 -13.61 23.61
N LEU A 213 26.25 -13.10 22.66
CA LEU A 213 27.45 -13.78 22.19
C LEU A 213 28.61 -13.71 23.20
N ILE A 214 28.77 -12.58 23.89
CA ILE A 214 29.80 -12.38 24.93
C ILE A 214 29.44 -13.17 26.20
N TRP A 215 28.19 -13.07 26.67
CA TRP A 215 27.73 -13.74 27.89
C TRP A 215 26.71 -14.84 27.58
N LYS A 216 27.22 -15.99 27.12
CA LYS A 216 26.39 -17.14 26.74
C LYS A 216 25.61 -17.79 27.89
N ASN A 217 26.20 -17.83 29.09
CA ASN A 217 25.66 -18.60 30.22
C ASN A 217 24.82 -17.77 31.21
N SER A 218 24.68 -16.46 31.00
CA SER A 218 23.95 -15.59 31.92
C SER A 218 22.54 -15.30 31.43
N VAL A 219 21.54 -15.66 32.25
CA VAL A 219 20.12 -15.39 31.97
C VAL A 219 19.84 -13.88 31.94
N THR A 220 20.51 -13.10 32.79
CA THR A 220 20.32 -11.63 32.82
C THR A 220 20.89 -10.98 31.56
N ALA A 221 22.05 -11.43 31.08
CA ALA A 221 22.63 -10.93 29.83
C ALA A 221 21.77 -11.32 28.61
N GLN A 222 21.14 -12.49 28.63
CA GLN A 222 20.20 -12.90 27.58
C GLN A 222 18.91 -12.06 27.59
N GLN A 223 18.37 -11.73 28.77
CA GLN A 223 17.19 -10.85 28.88
C GLN A 223 17.49 -9.42 28.43
N ILE A 224 18.70 -8.92 28.67
CA ILE A 224 19.12 -7.58 28.23
C ILE A 224 19.42 -7.57 26.72
N GLY A 225 20.12 -8.59 26.23
CA GLY A 225 20.67 -8.61 24.88
C GLY A 225 19.77 -9.19 23.79
N SER A 226 18.85 -10.10 24.12
CA SER A 226 18.09 -10.85 23.10
C SER A 226 17.10 -9.93 22.38
N GLY A 227 17.18 -9.86 21.05
CA GLY A 227 16.24 -9.07 20.23
C GLY A 227 14.85 -9.69 20.08
N MET A 228 14.72 -11.01 20.26
CA MET A 228 13.44 -11.73 20.11
C MET A 228 12.67 -11.90 21.42
N LYS A 229 13.39 -12.10 22.53
CA LYS A 229 12.82 -12.48 23.83
C LYS A 229 13.26 -11.58 24.97
N GLY A 230 14.02 -10.54 24.68
CA GLY A 230 14.61 -9.63 25.65
C GLY A 230 14.48 -8.17 25.21
N LEU A 231 15.26 -7.31 25.84
CA LEU A 231 15.26 -5.87 25.60
C LEU A 231 15.99 -5.46 24.30
N GLY A 232 16.76 -6.37 23.69
CA GLY A 232 17.41 -6.16 22.40
C GLY A 232 18.63 -5.23 22.40
N ILE A 233 19.20 -4.89 23.56
CA ILE A 233 20.36 -3.99 23.63
C ILE A 233 21.60 -4.65 23.00
N GLY A 234 22.18 -3.99 21.99
CA GLY A 234 23.33 -4.53 21.26
C GLY A 234 22.99 -5.70 20.33
N SER A 235 21.71 -5.82 19.93
CA SER A 235 21.27 -6.74 18.90
C SER A 235 21.24 -6.06 17.52
N PHE A 236 21.74 -6.79 16.54
CA PHE A 236 21.79 -6.42 15.13
C PHE A 236 21.07 -7.48 14.31
N THR A 237 20.52 -7.07 13.17
CA THR A 237 19.88 -7.98 12.24
C THR A 237 20.39 -7.68 10.83
N LEU A 238 20.64 -8.74 10.06
CA LEU A 238 20.89 -8.63 8.62
C LEU A 238 19.65 -9.04 7.80
N ASP A 239 18.55 -9.38 8.48
CA ASP A 239 17.29 -9.70 7.83
C ASP A 239 16.41 -8.45 7.74
N TRP A 240 16.14 -8.03 6.51
CA TRP A 240 15.32 -6.86 6.25
C TRP A 240 13.87 -7.02 6.74
N ASN A 241 13.32 -8.24 6.77
CA ASN A 241 11.98 -8.45 7.33
C ASN A 241 11.95 -8.17 8.85
N THR A 242 13.02 -8.56 9.55
CA THR A 242 13.17 -8.26 10.97
C THR A 242 13.33 -6.75 11.19
N VAL A 243 14.18 -6.08 10.39
CA VAL A 243 14.31 -4.60 10.42
C VAL A 243 12.97 -3.91 10.20
N ALA A 244 12.28 -4.23 9.10
CA ALA A 244 11.03 -3.60 8.72
C ALA A 244 9.88 -3.91 9.69
N GLY A 245 9.91 -5.09 10.33
CA GLY A 245 8.92 -5.47 11.35
C GLY A 245 9.02 -4.64 12.63
N PHE A 246 10.22 -4.22 13.03
CA PHE A 246 10.44 -3.44 14.25
C PHE A 246 10.53 -1.93 14.02
N LEU A 247 11.19 -1.50 12.94
CA LEU A 247 11.45 -0.08 12.65
C LEU A 247 10.50 0.50 11.58
N GLY A 248 9.74 -0.34 10.88
CA GLY A 248 8.94 0.06 9.73
C GLY A 248 9.77 0.25 8.45
N SER A 249 9.12 0.75 7.39
CA SER A 249 9.83 1.24 6.22
C SER A 249 10.37 2.64 6.52
N PRO A 250 11.67 2.90 6.32
CA PRO A 250 12.22 4.25 6.39
C PRO A 250 11.60 5.17 5.31
#